data_AF-A0A559TNL7-F1
#
_entry.id   AF-A0A559TNL7-F1
#
_cell.length_a   1.000
_cell.length_b   1.000
_cell.length_c   1.000
_cell.angle_alpha   90.00
_cell.angle_beta   90.00
_cell.angle_gamma   90.00
#
_symmetry.space_group_name_H-M   'P 1'
#
loop_
_entity.id
_entity.type
_entity.pdbx_description
1 polymer ?
#
loop_
_entity_poly.entity_id
_entity_poly.type
_entity_poly.pdbx_seq_one_letter_code
_entity_poly.pdbx_strand_id
1 'polypeptide(L)'
;MAGVITASEPSWIAPFSGLSPRAFSKLVTVLRREGADAVRKGRPWSLPLEDRALLVAAYWRTNLTLRQLAPLFGVSKSAADRIIDHLGPMLALQPRQRFAKDTVLIVDGTLVPTRDHTIGERSKNYRYSTNHQVVIDADTRRVVVVGRPLAGNRNERRCGVRAVDRGRGRAGRWVPG
;
A
#
# COMPACT_ATOMS: atom_id res chain seq x y z
N MET A 1 2.42 -21.00 19.30
CA MET A 1 2.52 -19.72 20.05
C MET A 1 1.19 -19.01 19.86
N ALA A 2 0.51 -18.64 20.93
CA ALA A 2 -0.68 -17.81 20.82
C ALA A 2 -0.27 -16.40 20.39
N GLY A 3 -0.91 -15.86 19.36
CA GLY A 3 -0.75 -14.45 18.99
C GLY A 3 -1.38 -13.55 20.04
N VAL A 4 -0.82 -12.35 20.20
CA VAL A 4 -1.34 -11.30 21.10
C VAL A 4 -2.31 -10.39 20.34
N ILE A 5 -2.06 -10.15 19.05
CA ILE A 5 -2.88 -9.30 18.19
C ILE A 5 -3.82 -10.17 17.36
N THR A 6 -5.09 -9.80 17.38
CA THR A 6 -6.15 -10.41 16.57
C THR A 6 -7.19 -9.38 16.16
N ALA A 7 -7.78 -9.57 15.00
CA ALA A 7 -8.87 -8.77 14.47
C ALA A 7 -10.23 -9.12 15.10
N SER A 8 -10.33 -10.20 15.88
CA SER A 8 -11.54 -10.50 16.67
C SER A 8 -11.75 -9.52 17.81
N GLU A 9 -10.68 -8.87 18.27
CA GLU A 9 -10.68 -7.84 19.29
C GLU A 9 -10.61 -6.44 18.62
N PRO A 10 -11.70 -5.67 18.57
CA PRO A 10 -11.75 -4.43 17.80
C PRO A 10 -10.77 -3.35 18.26
N SER A 11 -10.31 -3.41 19.51
CA SER A 11 -9.34 -2.47 20.09
C SER A 11 -7.98 -2.53 19.38
N TRP A 12 -7.64 -3.66 18.74
CA TRP A 12 -6.41 -3.81 17.97
C TRP A 12 -6.52 -3.33 16.52
N ILE A 13 -7.73 -3.22 15.97
CA ILE A 13 -7.91 -2.88 14.55
C ILE A 13 -7.42 -1.46 14.27
N ALA A 14 -7.88 -0.47 15.03
CA ALA A 14 -7.56 0.93 14.76
C ALA A 14 -6.07 1.27 14.94
N PRO A 15 -5.38 0.85 16.02
CA PRO A 15 -3.95 1.12 16.19
C PRO A 15 -3.06 0.51 15.11
N PHE A 16 -3.37 -0.71 14.66
CA PHE A 16 -2.51 -1.45 13.75
C PHE A 16 -2.87 -1.27 12.27
N SER A 17 -4.12 -0.96 11.93
CA SER A 17 -4.53 -0.71 10.54
C SER A 17 -4.75 0.76 10.19
N GLY A 18 -5.01 1.61 11.19
CA GLY A 18 -5.49 2.98 10.99
C GLY A 18 -6.95 3.06 10.50
N LEU A 19 -7.66 1.94 10.41
CA LEU A 19 -9.06 1.87 9.98
C LEU A 19 -9.99 1.72 11.19
N SER A 20 -11.20 2.29 11.10
CA SER A 20 -12.27 1.95 12.03
C SER A 20 -12.67 0.47 11.86
N PRO A 21 -13.18 -0.21 12.89
CA PRO A 21 -13.61 -1.60 12.77
C PRO A 21 -14.58 -1.84 11.60
N ARG A 22 -15.52 -0.90 11.40
CA ARG A 22 -16.46 -0.95 10.27
C ARG A 22 -15.79 -0.83 8.90
N ALA A 23 -14.79 0.02 8.76
CA ALA A 23 -14.03 0.16 7.51
C ALA A 23 -13.17 -1.09 7.25
N PHE A 24 -12.59 -1.65 8.31
CA PHE A 24 -11.83 -2.89 8.24
C PHE A 24 -12.69 -4.09 7.82
N SER A 25 -13.90 -4.26 8.38
CA SER A 25 -14.82 -5.33 7.95
C SER A 25 -15.20 -5.20 6.46
N LYS A 26 -15.37 -3.97 5.95
CA LYS A 26 -15.59 -3.74 4.52
C LYS A 26 -14.38 -4.18 3.69
N LEU A 27 -13.17 -3.86 4.13
CA LEU A 27 -11.93 -4.29 3.46
C LEU A 27 -11.84 -5.81 3.39
N VAL A 28 -12.06 -6.51 4.50
CA VAL A 28 -12.06 -7.98 4.54
C VAL A 28 -13.13 -8.56 3.60
N THR A 29 -14.30 -7.94 3.53
CA THR A 29 -15.38 -8.35 2.61
C THR A 29 -14.94 -8.25 1.15
N VAL A 30 -14.24 -7.17 0.78
CA VAL A 30 -13.67 -7.00 -0.57
C VAL A 30 -12.60 -8.06 -0.82
N LEU A 31 -11.67 -8.28 0.11
CA LEU A 31 -10.65 -9.32 -0.02
C LEU A 31 -11.24 -10.72 -0.22
N ARG A 32 -12.31 -11.05 0.51
CA ARG A 32 -13.00 -12.34 0.36
C ARG A 32 -13.60 -12.49 -1.04
N ARG A 33 -14.18 -11.42 -1.60
CA ARG A 33 -14.72 -11.40 -2.98
C ARG A 33 -13.62 -11.54 -4.03
N GLU A 34 -12.46 -10.94 -3.80
CA GLU A 34 -11.28 -11.06 -4.68
C GLU A 34 -10.57 -12.43 -4.54
N GLY A 35 -11.08 -13.35 -3.71
CA GLY A 35 -10.55 -14.70 -3.58
C GLY A 35 -9.40 -14.86 -2.58
N ALA A 36 -9.20 -13.91 -1.67
CA ALA A 36 -8.14 -13.96 -0.64
C ALA A 36 -8.28 -15.16 0.32
N ASP A 37 -9.48 -15.73 0.40
CA ASP A 37 -9.86 -16.89 1.21
C ASP A 37 -10.22 -18.11 0.37
N ALA A 38 -9.96 -18.08 -0.94
CA ALA A 38 -10.24 -19.23 -1.79
C ALA A 38 -9.43 -20.43 -1.31
N VAL A 39 -10.09 -21.58 -1.18
CA VAL A 39 -9.45 -22.85 -0.80
C VAL A 39 -8.47 -23.24 -1.90
N ARG A 40 -7.18 -23.03 -1.65
CA ARG A 40 -6.10 -23.45 -2.54
C ARG A 40 -5.73 -24.90 -2.26
N LYS A 41 -5.28 -25.62 -3.30
CA LYS A 41 -4.67 -26.95 -3.11
C LYS A 41 -3.44 -26.81 -2.20
N GLY A 42 -3.48 -27.43 -1.03
CA GLY A 42 -2.39 -27.42 -0.06
C GLY A 42 -2.84 -27.23 1.39
N ARG A 43 -1.87 -26.99 2.28
CA ARG A 43 -2.14 -26.76 3.70
C ARG A 43 -2.92 -25.45 3.88
N PRO A 44 -4.03 -25.45 4.64
CA PRO A 44 -4.75 -24.23 4.99
C PRO A 44 -3.83 -23.21 5.67
N TRP A 45 -4.18 -21.92 5.54
CA TRP A 45 -3.53 -20.87 6.30
C TRP A 45 -3.74 -21.11 7.80
N SER A 46 -2.71 -20.88 8.60
CA SER A 46 -2.80 -20.99 10.06
C SER A 46 -3.52 -19.81 10.72
N LEU A 47 -3.80 -18.75 9.96
CA LEU A 47 -4.46 -17.52 10.42
C LEU A 47 -5.74 -17.26 9.61
N PRO A 48 -6.82 -16.81 10.27
CA PRO A 48 -8.03 -16.39 9.59
C PRO A 48 -7.76 -15.17 8.68
N LEU A 49 -8.62 -14.94 7.68
CA LEU A 49 -8.42 -13.86 6.71
C LEU A 49 -8.31 -12.48 7.38
N GLU A 50 -9.12 -12.25 8.41
CA GLU A 50 -9.16 -11.01 9.18
C GLU A 50 -7.79 -10.73 9.83
N ASP A 51 -7.19 -11.72 10.50
CA ASP A 51 -5.87 -11.57 11.12
C ASP A 51 -4.76 -11.43 10.08
N ARG A 52 -4.87 -12.14 8.95
CA ARG A 52 -3.93 -11.99 7.82
C ARG A 52 -3.99 -10.56 7.25
N ALA A 53 -5.18 -10.00 7.08
CA ALA A 53 -5.36 -8.62 6.60
C ALA A 53 -4.82 -7.60 7.61
N LEU A 54 -5.07 -7.81 8.91
CA LEU A 54 -4.54 -6.96 9.98
C LEU A 54 -3.00 -7.04 10.05
N LEU A 55 -2.40 -8.21 9.83
CA LEU A 55 -0.95 -8.40 9.75
C LEU A 55 -0.34 -7.56 8.63
N VAL A 56 -0.90 -7.60 7.42
CA VAL A 56 -0.38 -6.79 6.31
C VAL A 56 -0.55 -5.29 6.58
N ALA A 57 -1.69 -4.89 7.13
CA ALA A 57 -1.92 -3.49 7.50
C ALA A 57 -0.92 -3.03 8.59
N ALA A 58 -0.67 -3.85 9.60
CA ALA A 58 0.31 -3.60 10.65
C ALA A 58 1.73 -3.51 10.10
N TYR A 59 2.09 -4.38 9.15
CA TYR A 59 3.38 -4.35 8.48
C TYR A 59 3.62 -3.02 7.73
N TRP A 60 2.59 -2.47 7.08
CA TRP A 60 2.70 -1.18 6.38
C TRP A 60 2.59 0.03 7.31
N ARG A 61 1.79 -0.07 8.36
CA ARG A 61 1.49 1.05 9.25
C ARG A 61 2.60 1.29 10.29
N THR A 62 3.28 0.22 10.68
CA THR A 62 4.30 0.22 11.73
C THR A 62 5.69 0.00 11.14
N ASN A 63 6.72 0.48 11.82
CA ASN A 63 8.12 0.23 11.43
C ASN A 63 8.67 -1.09 12.00
N LEU A 64 7.79 -2.07 12.26
CA LEU A 64 8.19 -3.36 12.83
C LEU A 64 8.79 -4.26 11.75
N THR A 65 9.90 -4.92 12.08
CA THR A 65 10.46 -5.95 11.21
C THR A 65 9.56 -7.20 11.20
N LEU A 66 9.61 -8.00 10.13
CA LEU A 66 8.86 -9.27 10.07
C LEU A 66 9.16 -10.21 11.24
N ARG A 67 10.38 -10.16 11.80
CA ARG A 67 10.77 -10.94 12.97
C ARG A 67 10.08 -10.47 14.26
N GLN A 68 9.79 -9.18 14.38
CA GLN A 68 9.05 -8.62 15.50
C GLN A 68 7.54 -8.78 15.31
N LEU A 69 7.05 -8.62 14.07
CA LEU A 69 5.64 -8.70 13.74
C LEU A 69 5.08 -10.12 13.84
N ALA A 70 5.78 -11.12 13.29
CA ALA A 70 5.25 -12.47 13.18
C ALA A 70 4.87 -13.11 14.54
N PRO A 71 5.68 -12.98 15.62
CA PRO A 71 5.30 -13.45 16.96
C PRO A 71 4.03 -12.80 17.50
N LEU A 72 3.77 -11.52 17.20
CA LEU A 72 2.56 -10.82 17.67
C LEU A 72 1.28 -11.44 17.10
N PHE A 73 1.34 -12.05 15.93
CA PHE A 73 0.24 -12.77 15.29
C PHE A 73 0.36 -14.30 15.46
N GLY A 74 1.28 -14.79 16.30
CA GLY A 74 1.42 -16.23 16.58
C GLY A 74 1.93 -17.06 15.40
N VAL A 75 2.54 -16.44 14.38
CA VAL A 75 3.04 -17.12 13.18
C VAL A 75 4.56 -17.05 13.06
N SER A 76 5.14 -17.93 12.25
CA SER A 76 6.57 -17.85 11.92
C SER A 76 6.84 -16.68 10.98
N LYS A 77 8.08 -16.17 10.99
CA LYS A 77 8.53 -15.13 10.04
C LYS A 77 8.18 -15.50 8.60
N SER A 78 8.48 -16.73 8.17
CA SER A 78 8.22 -17.20 6.80
C SER A 78 6.74 -17.38 6.49
N ALA A 79 5.87 -17.55 7.50
CA ALA A 79 4.43 -17.53 7.30
C ALA A 79 3.93 -16.09 7.11
N ALA A 80 4.41 -15.13 7.91
CA ALA A 80 4.09 -13.71 7.75
C ALA A 80 4.53 -13.17 6.37
N ASP A 81 5.73 -13.52 5.92
CA ASP A 81 6.28 -13.18 4.60
C ASP A 81 5.34 -13.64 3.47
N ARG A 82 4.95 -14.92 3.48
CA ARG A 82 3.99 -15.48 2.50
C ARG A 82 2.61 -14.83 2.56
N ILE A 83 2.14 -14.41 3.74
CA ILE A 83 0.88 -13.69 3.88
C ILE A 83 0.95 -12.32 3.20
N ILE A 84 2.06 -11.59 3.39
CA ILE A 84 2.29 -10.28 2.79
C ILE A 84 2.41 -10.41 1.26
N ASP A 85 3.18 -11.38 0.77
CA ASP A 85 3.30 -11.62 -0.67
C ASP A 85 1.96 -12.00 -1.32
N HIS A 86 1.11 -12.70 -0.59
CA HIS A 86 -0.20 -13.12 -1.06
C HIS A 86 -1.24 -11.98 -1.05
N LEU A 87 -1.39 -11.27 0.07
CA LEU A 87 -2.45 -10.28 0.26
C LEU A 87 -2.03 -8.86 -0.12
N GLY A 88 -0.73 -8.54 -0.07
CA GLY A 88 -0.21 -7.22 -0.40
C GLY A 88 -0.68 -6.71 -1.77
N PRO A 89 -0.58 -7.51 -2.85
CA PRO A 89 -1.08 -7.11 -4.16
C PRO A 89 -2.59 -6.88 -4.21
N MET A 90 -3.38 -7.62 -3.43
CA MET A 90 -4.84 -7.49 -3.38
C MET A 90 -5.27 -6.22 -2.62
N LEU A 91 -4.43 -5.76 -1.70
CA LEU A 91 -4.59 -4.54 -0.93
C LEU A 91 -4.02 -3.30 -1.65
N ALA A 92 -3.33 -3.47 -2.77
CA ALA A 92 -2.89 -2.38 -3.63
C ALA A 92 -4.11 -1.80 -4.37
N LEU A 93 -4.91 -1.02 -3.62
CA LEU A 93 -6.12 -0.37 -4.13
C LEU A 93 -5.77 0.48 -5.34
N GLN A 94 -6.53 0.31 -6.42
CA GLN A 94 -6.33 1.11 -7.62
C GLN A 94 -6.56 2.60 -7.30
N PRO A 95 -5.63 3.49 -7.71
CA PRO A 95 -5.82 4.93 -7.61
C PRO A 95 -7.15 5.36 -8.22
N ARG A 96 -7.78 6.37 -7.61
CA ARG A 96 -9.05 6.90 -8.12
C ARG A 96 -8.80 7.63 -9.44
N GLN A 97 -9.19 7.01 -10.56
CA GLN A 97 -8.97 7.57 -11.91
C GLN A 97 -9.83 8.80 -12.25
N ARG A 98 -10.70 9.29 -11.35
CA ARG A 98 -11.62 10.42 -11.62
C ARG A 98 -11.74 11.34 -10.41
N PHE A 99 -11.61 12.64 -10.64
CA PHE A 99 -11.83 13.70 -9.66
C PHE A 99 -12.79 14.73 -10.24
N ALA A 100 -13.38 15.56 -9.38
CA ALA A 100 -14.30 16.60 -9.83
C ALA A 100 -13.52 17.71 -10.55
N LYS A 101 -14.22 18.47 -11.39
CA LYS A 101 -13.65 19.71 -11.92
C LYS A 101 -13.34 20.63 -10.73
N ASP A 102 -12.22 21.34 -10.80
CA ASP A 102 -11.75 22.28 -9.76
C ASP A 102 -11.31 21.63 -8.43
N THR A 103 -11.13 20.30 -8.38
CA THR A 103 -10.49 19.62 -7.22
C THR A 103 -9.03 20.05 -7.07
N VAL A 104 -8.63 20.42 -5.86
CA VAL A 104 -7.23 20.70 -5.52
C VAL A 104 -6.45 19.40 -5.40
N LEU A 105 -5.38 19.28 -6.18
CA LEU A 105 -4.50 18.10 -6.21
C LEU A 105 -3.12 18.47 -5.65
N ILE A 106 -2.63 17.68 -4.70
CA ILE A 106 -1.28 17.74 -4.16
C ILE A 106 -0.43 16.74 -4.93
N VAL A 107 0.70 17.18 -5.47
CA VAL A 107 1.69 16.30 -6.09
C VAL A 107 2.89 16.22 -5.15
N ASP A 108 3.24 15.01 -4.74
CA ASP A 108 4.43 14.74 -3.94
C ASP A 108 5.36 13.76 -4.67
N GLY A 109 6.66 13.98 -4.51
CA GLY A 109 7.71 13.07 -4.97
C GLY A 109 8.29 12.35 -3.76
N THR A 110 8.44 11.03 -3.85
CA THR A 110 9.07 10.25 -2.78
C THR A 110 10.10 9.28 -3.35
N LEU A 111 11.28 9.25 -2.73
CA LEU A 111 12.33 8.30 -3.09
C LEU A 111 12.02 6.95 -2.42
N VAL A 112 11.68 5.97 -3.24
CA VAL A 112 11.45 4.59 -2.79
C VAL A 112 12.71 3.78 -3.07
N PRO A 113 13.34 3.17 -2.05
CA PRO A 113 14.45 2.26 -2.26
C PRO A 113 14.04 1.10 -3.15
N THR A 114 14.83 0.81 -4.18
CA THR A 114 14.59 -0.29 -5.11
C THR A 114 15.84 -1.14 -5.28
N ARG A 115 15.65 -2.42 -5.58
CA ARG A 115 16.73 -3.35 -6.00
C ARG A 115 16.90 -3.39 -7.51
N ASP A 116 15.99 -2.77 -8.25
CA ASP A 116 16.12 -2.66 -9.70
C ASP A 116 17.14 -1.57 -10.05
N HIS A 117 18.32 -2.00 -10.50
CA HIS A 117 19.41 -1.12 -10.87
C HIS A 117 19.28 -0.61 -12.32
N THR A 118 18.26 -1.03 -13.09
CA THR A 118 18.04 -0.54 -14.46
C THR A 118 17.40 0.85 -14.47
N ILE A 119 16.58 1.16 -13.46
CA ILE A 119 15.89 2.45 -13.29
C ILE A 119 16.38 3.19 -12.04
N GLY A 120 16.78 2.46 -10.99
CA GLY A 120 17.20 3.07 -9.73
C GLY A 120 18.53 3.82 -9.84
N GLU A 121 18.63 4.95 -9.14
CA GLU A 121 19.88 5.70 -8.99
C GLU A 121 20.38 5.70 -7.54
N ARG A 122 21.71 5.81 -7.36
CA ARG A 122 22.34 5.81 -6.03
C ARG A 122 22.08 7.12 -5.29
N SER A 123 21.40 7.04 -4.15
CA SER A 123 21.16 8.18 -3.25
C SER A 123 22.31 8.44 -2.26
N LYS A 124 22.32 9.63 -1.65
CA LYS A 124 23.31 10.05 -0.63
C LYS A 124 23.43 9.10 0.57
N ASN A 125 22.39 8.28 0.82
CA ASN A 125 22.33 7.35 1.95
C ASN A 125 22.56 5.88 1.53
N TYR A 126 23.34 5.64 0.47
CA TYR A 126 23.85 4.31 0.08
C TYR A 126 22.81 3.27 -0.34
N ARG A 127 21.68 3.69 -0.92
CA ARG A 127 20.70 2.80 -1.55
C ARG A 127 20.31 3.30 -2.93
N TYR A 128 20.16 2.37 -3.87
CA TYR A 128 19.48 2.61 -5.14
C TYR A 128 18.01 2.94 -4.86
N SER A 129 17.49 3.98 -5.49
CA SER A 129 16.12 4.45 -5.31
C SER A 129 15.53 4.95 -6.62
N THR A 130 14.21 4.87 -6.73
CA THR A 130 13.42 5.49 -7.78
C THR A 130 12.57 6.61 -7.18
N ASN A 131 12.39 7.69 -7.94
CA ASN A 131 11.47 8.74 -7.55
C ASN A 131 10.05 8.36 -8.00
N HIS A 132 9.14 8.19 -7.05
CA HIS A 132 7.73 7.95 -7.31
C HIS A 132 6.95 9.24 -7.08
N GLN A 133 6.23 9.68 -8.11
CA GLN A 133 5.31 10.81 -7.98
C GLN A 133 3.91 10.31 -7.66
N VAL A 134 3.29 10.88 -6.64
CA VAL A 134 1.93 10.55 -6.21
C VAL A 134 1.09 11.81 -6.24
N VAL A 135 -0.10 11.71 -6.84
CA VAL A 135 -1.09 12.78 -6.87
C VAL A 135 -2.21 12.41 -5.90
N ILE A 136 -2.49 13.32 -4.97
CA ILE A 136 -3.46 13.12 -3.89
C ILE A 136 -4.51 14.23 -3.99
N ASP A 137 -5.78 13.87 -3.90
CA ASP A 137 -6.88 14.81 -3.73
C ASP A 137 -6.79 15.43 -2.32
N ALA A 138 -6.66 16.75 -2.23
CA ALA A 138 -6.43 17.46 -0.97
C ALA A 138 -7.59 17.30 0.02
N ASP A 139 -8.83 17.25 -0.48
CA ASP A 139 -10.03 17.22 0.35
C ASP A 139 -10.32 15.79 0.81
N THR A 140 -10.20 14.81 -0.08
CA THR A 140 -10.51 13.41 0.23
C THR A 140 -9.31 12.60 0.72
N ARG A 141 -8.09 13.13 0.57
CA ARG A 141 -6.81 12.46 0.85
C ARG A 141 -6.61 11.15 0.09
N ARG A 142 -7.35 10.96 -1.01
CA ARG A 142 -7.26 9.76 -1.84
C ARG A 142 -6.17 9.90 -2.87
N VAL A 143 -5.43 8.82 -3.09
CA VAL A 143 -4.48 8.72 -4.20
C VAL A 143 -5.27 8.67 -5.51
N VAL A 144 -4.98 9.63 -6.39
CA VAL A 144 -5.62 9.81 -7.69
C VAL A 144 -4.77 9.17 -8.79
N VAL A 145 -3.46 9.42 -8.75
CA VAL A 145 -2.50 8.88 -9.72
C VAL A 145 -1.21 8.53 -8.99
N VAL A 146 -0.63 7.39 -9.35
CA VAL A 146 0.78 7.09 -9.06
C VAL A 146 1.51 7.09 -10.41
N GLY A 147 2.49 7.97 -10.54
CA GLY A 147 3.34 8.09 -11.72
C GLY A 147 4.24 6.87 -11.89
N ARG A 148 4.80 6.72 -13.09
CA ARG A 148 5.87 5.72 -13.32
C ARG A 148 7.10 6.11 -12.48
N PRO A 149 7.84 5.13 -11.92
CA PRO A 149 9.11 5.42 -11.27
C PRO A 149 10.02 6.13 -12.26
N LEU A 150 10.53 7.29 -11.85
CA LEU A 150 11.55 8.01 -12.59
C LEU A 150 12.93 7.61 -12.07
N ALA A 151 13.89 7.49 -12.99
CA ALA A 151 15.29 7.46 -12.62
C ALA A 151 15.63 8.78 -11.94
N GLY A 152 16.29 8.72 -10.78
CA GLY A 152 16.58 9.90 -9.99
C GLY A 152 16.90 9.56 -8.53
N ASN A 153 17.95 10.17 -8.00
CA ASN A 153 18.40 10.00 -6.61
C ASN A 153 18.10 11.18 -5.69
N ARG A 154 17.40 12.20 -6.20
CA ARG A 154 16.99 13.40 -5.46
C ARG A 154 15.49 13.55 -5.61
N ASN A 155 14.86 14.16 -4.61
CA ASN A 155 13.48 14.56 -4.75
C ASN A 155 13.41 15.66 -5.81
N GLU A 156 12.99 15.28 -7.02
CA GLU A 156 12.90 16.21 -8.13
C GLU A 156 11.75 17.18 -7.88
N ARG A 157 12.01 18.49 -7.98
CA ARG A 157 10.95 19.51 -7.93
C ARG A 157 10.16 19.60 -9.25
N ARG A 158 10.56 18.86 -10.29
CA ARG A 158 9.88 18.85 -11.59
C ARG A 158 8.80 17.79 -11.58
N CYS A 159 7.58 18.22 -11.28
CA CYS A 159 6.39 17.40 -11.50
C CYS A 159 6.04 17.46 -12.99
N GLY A 160 6.12 16.32 -13.68
CA GLY A 160 5.68 16.18 -15.06
C GLY A 160 4.15 16.18 -15.13
N VAL A 161 3.52 17.35 -15.12
CA VAL A 161 2.07 17.48 -15.34
C VAL A 161 1.85 18.07 -16.73
N ARG A 162 1.71 17.22 -17.75
CA ARG A 162 0.95 17.64 -18.95
C ARG A 162 -0.52 17.41 -18.69
N ALA A 163 -1.21 18.54 -18.49
CA ALA A 163 -2.65 18.74 -18.56
C ALA A 163 -3.52 17.64 -17.93
N VAL A 164 -3.78 17.78 -16.63
CA VAL A 164 -5.14 17.51 -16.16
C VAL A 164 -6.05 18.51 -16.87
N ASP A 165 -6.78 18.04 -17.87
CA ASP A 165 -7.71 18.86 -18.64
C ASP A 165 -8.73 19.52 -17.69
N ARG A 166 -9.04 20.80 -17.89
CA ARG A 166 -9.88 21.66 -17.01
C ARG A 166 -11.38 21.30 -17.10
N GLY A 167 -11.71 20.02 -17.25
CA GLY A 167 -13.06 19.46 -17.30
C GLY A 167 -13.27 18.40 -16.22
N ARG A 168 -14.37 17.62 -16.29
CA ARG A 168 -14.54 16.39 -15.48
C ARG A 168 -13.40 15.42 -15.85
N GLY A 169 -12.28 15.52 -15.14
CA GLY A 169 -11.02 14.91 -15.53
C GLY A 169 -11.02 13.41 -15.24
N ARG A 170 -10.88 12.60 -16.29
CA ARG A 170 -10.15 11.34 -16.13
C ARG A 170 -8.70 11.69 -15.90
N ALA A 171 -8.04 10.99 -14.99
CA ALA A 171 -6.58 11.00 -14.92
C ALA A 171 -6.03 10.62 -16.31
N GLY A 172 -5.48 11.60 -17.03
CA GLY A 172 -4.79 11.38 -18.29
C GLY A 172 -3.56 10.50 -18.09
N ARG A 173 -2.99 10.01 -19.20
CA ARG A 173 -1.72 9.26 -19.15
C ARG A 173 -0.63 10.20 -18.62
N TRP A 174 -0.08 9.87 -17.47
CA TRP A 174 1.02 10.60 -16.87
C TRP A 174 2.28 10.44 -17.74
N VAL A 175 2.84 11.55 -18.24
CA VAL A 175 4.05 11.58 -19.08
C VAL A 175 5.14 12.28 -18.28
N PRO A 176 6.29 11.63 -18.04
CA PRO A 176 7.46 12.28 -17.44
C PRO A 176 7.88 13.50 -18.26
N GLY A 177 8.24 14.59 -17.57
CA GLY A 177 8.74 15.83 -18.18
C GLY A 177 10.26 15.84 -18.31
#